data_AF-A0A2D6SN85-F1
#
_entry.id   AF-A0A2D6SN85-F1
#
_cell.length_a   1.000
_cell.length_b   1.000
_cell.length_c   1.000
_cell.angle_alpha   90.00
_cell.angle_beta   90.00
_cell.angle_gamma   90.00
#
_symmetry.space_group_name_H-M   'P 1'
#
loop_
_entity.id
_entity.type
_entity.pdbx_description
1 polymer ?
#
loop_
_entity_poly.entity_id
_entity_poly.type
_entity_poly.pdbx_seq_one_letter_code
_entity_poly.pdbx_strand_id
1 'polypeptide(L)'
;MKKILFIFVLIFIVGCTQARDFSYGVSQLDNIDSKYNTTVETYPNNIPEIDLMINELKELKKLPLEKDQEPFNYLVDYKILNLEVERMIIKGNKYGKSGTTKFGFGCKIRPLITESVSFRNKSSIIGFEAVSLLREFVDKYPEDASSVGLSYKNSLFLNATFYQISKEARRDSRVINNFCPASTVLELYQAEFRKKTNLSEDFINNLSYEEAAPIWKELRGIT
;
A
#
# COMPACT_ATOMS: atom_id res chain seq x y z
N MET A 1 -19.35 -74.12 -24.80
CA MET A 1 -19.91 -73.00 -24.01
C MET A 1 -18.76 -72.22 -23.38
N LYS A 2 -18.77 -70.90 -23.60
CA LYS A 2 -18.11 -69.79 -22.88
C LYS A 2 -16.61 -69.89 -22.57
N LYS A 3 -15.80 -69.38 -23.51
CA LYS A 3 -14.51 -68.73 -23.21
C LYS A 3 -14.82 -67.31 -22.70
N ILE A 4 -14.59 -67.04 -21.42
CA ILE A 4 -14.66 -65.67 -20.88
C ILE A 4 -13.24 -65.11 -20.95
N LEU A 5 -13.03 -64.25 -21.96
CA LEU A 5 -11.85 -63.45 -22.16
C LEU A 5 -11.92 -62.29 -21.15
N PHE A 6 -11.15 -62.35 -20.07
CA PHE A 6 -11.02 -61.25 -19.12
C PHE A 6 -10.10 -60.19 -19.76
N ILE A 7 -10.70 -59.26 -20.51
CA ILE A 7 -10.03 -58.04 -20.96
C ILE A 7 -9.93 -57.13 -19.73
N PHE A 8 -8.77 -57.14 -19.07
CA PHE A 8 -8.38 -56.07 -18.15
C PHE A 8 -8.17 -54.80 -18.98
N VAL A 9 -9.24 -54.01 -19.13
CA VAL A 9 -9.12 -52.61 -19.56
C VAL A 9 -8.47 -51.87 -18.39
N LEU A 10 -7.15 -51.74 -18.44
CA LEU A 10 -6.39 -50.79 -17.64
C LEU A 10 -6.79 -49.39 -18.11
N ILE A 11 -7.87 -48.87 -17.52
CA ILE A 11 -8.21 -47.44 -17.58
C ILE A 11 -7.14 -46.75 -16.73
N PHE A 12 -6.05 -46.32 -17.36
CA PHE A 12 -5.22 -45.26 -16.82
C PHE A 12 -6.11 -44.00 -16.75
N ILE A 13 -6.77 -43.81 -15.61
CA ILE A 13 -7.18 -42.47 -15.20
C ILE A 13 -5.87 -41.74 -14.91
N VAL A 14 -5.27 -41.18 -15.96
CA VAL A 14 -4.27 -40.14 -15.81
C VAL A 14 -5.05 -38.97 -15.22
N GLY A 15 -5.17 -38.95 -13.90
CA GLY A 15 -5.43 -37.69 -13.22
C GLY A 15 -4.30 -36.78 -13.65
N CYS A 16 -4.61 -35.77 -14.45
CA CYS A 16 -3.70 -34.65 -14.64
C CYS A 16 -3.54 -34.01 -13.25
N THR A 17 -2.61 -34.52 -12.44
CA THR A 17 -2.00 -33.75 -11.37
C THR A 17 -1.31 -32.61 -12.08
N GLN A 18 -2.01 -31.48 -12.16
CA GLN A 18 -1.42 -30.24 -12.64
C GLN A 18 -0.19 -29.98 -11.78
N ALA A 19 0.97 -29.88 -12.41
CA ALA A 19 2.20 -29.56 -11.70
C ALA A 19 1.98 -28.27 -10.91
N ARG A 20 2.33 -28.28 -9.62
CA ARG A 20 2.20 -27.08 -8.78
C ARG A 20 3.41 -26.19 -9.02
N ASP A 21 3.51 -25.64 -10.22
CA ASP A 21 4.59 -24.77 -10.68
C ASP A 21 4.18 -23.28 -10.60
N PHE A 22 4.99 -22.41 -11.19
CA PHE A 22 4.72 -20.96 -11.25
C PHE A 22 3.33 -20.66 -11.83
N SER A 23 2.93 -21.32 -12.92
CA SER A 23 1.62 -21.09 -13.56
C SER A 23 0.47 -21.47 -12.65
N TYR A 24 0.60 -22.57 -11.90
CA TYR A 24 -0.37 -22.91 -10.87
C TYR A 24 -0.43 -21.82 -9.79
N GLY A 25 0.72 -21.34 -9.31
CA GLY A 25 0.78 -20.21 -8.37
C GLY A 25 0.06 -18.96 -8.87
N VAL A 26 0.32 -18.56 -10.12
CA VAL A 26 -0.33 -17.40 -10.77
C VAL A 26 -1.84 -17.59 -10.85
N SER A 27 -2.33 -18.79 -11.18
CA SER A 27 -3.77 -19.06 -11.20
C SER A 27 -4.44 -18.87 -9.83
N GLN A 28 -3.72 -19.18 -8.73
CA GLN A 28 -4.23 -18.93 -7.38
C GLN A 28 -4.22 -17.44 -7.05
N LEU A 29 -3.22 -16.69 -7.53
CA LEU A 29 -3.20 -15.23 -7.43
C LEU A 29 -4.36 -14.61 -8.20
N ASP A 30 -4.63 -15.05 -9.43
CA ASP A 30 -5.73 -14.56 -10.27
C ASP A 30 -7.10 -14.76 -9.61
N ASN A 31 -7.28 -15.86 -8.85
CA ASN A 31 -8.49 -16.09 -8.06
C ASN A 31 -8.67 -15.05 -6.95
N ILE A 32 -7.58 -14.65 -6.27
CA ILE A 32 -7.61 -13.57 -5.28
C ILE A 32 -7.88 -12.24 -5.98
N ASP A 33 -7.15 -11.95 -7.06
CA ASP A 33 -7.30 -10.71 -7.83
C ASP A 33 -8.75 -10.53 -8.31
N SER A 34 -9.37 -11.59 -8.82
CA SER A 34 -10.78 -11.61 -9.27
C SER A 34 -11.77 -11.31 -8.14
N LYS A 35 -11.53 -11.84 -6.93
CA LYS A 35 -12.38 -11.59 -5.75
C LYS A 35 -12.45 -10.11 -5.38
N TYR A 36 -11.36 -9.37 -5.59
CA TYR A 36 -11.28 -7.95 -5.29
C TYR A 36 -11.41 -7.04 -6.53
N ASN A 37 -11.73 -7.62 -7.71
CA ASN A 37 -11.79 -6.89 -8.98
C ASN A 37 -10.48 -6.13 -9.29
N THR A 38 -9.36 -6.83 -9.16
CA THR A 38 -8.01 -6.32 -9.32
C THR A 38 -7.21 -7.17 -10.32
N THR A 39 -6.00 -6.74 -10.61
CA THR A 39 -4.98 -7.39 -11.44
C THR A 39 -3.63 -7.16 -10.79
N VAL A 40 -2.54 -7.75 -11.27
CA VAL A 40 -1.19 -7.49 -10.72
C VAL A 40 -0.84 -5.99 -10.60
N GLU A 41 -1.39 -5.13 -11.49
CA GLU A 41 -1.13 -3.68 -11.53
C GLU A 41 -2.28 -2.81 -11.00
N THR A 42 -3.45 -3.38 -10.69
CA THR A 42 -4.60 -2.63 -10.15
C THR A 42 -4.91 -3.06 -8.73
N TYR A 43 -5.46 -2.14 -7.92
CA TYR A 43 -5.62 -2.34 -6.48
C TYR A 43 -7.02 -1.91 -6.02
N PRO A 44 -7.52 -2.45 -4.90
CA PRO A 44 -8.77 -1.98 -4.31
C PRO A 44 -8.65 -0.51 -3.91
N ASN A 45 -9.76 0.22 -3.92
CA ASN A 45 -9.76 1.66 -3.66
C ASN A 45 -10.05 2.04 -2.19
N ASN A 46 -10.07 1.06 -1.29
CA ASN A 46 -10.36 1.26 0.13
C ASN A 46 -9.47 0.37 1.02
N ILE A 47 -9.19 0.87 2.22
CA ILE A 47 -8.26 0.24 3.18
C ILE A 47 -8.74 -1.15 3.65
N PRO A 48 -10.03 -1.37 4.00
CA PRO A 48 -10.47 -2.68 4.46
C PRO A 48 -10.23 -3.81 3.44
N GLU A 49 -10.54 -3.58 2.17
CA GLU A 49 -10.29 -4.57 1.11
C GLU A 49 -8.79 -4.80 0.89
N ILE A 50 -7.97 -3.74 0.91
CA ILE A 50 -6.52 -3.86 0.84
C ILE A 50 -5.98 -4.73 1.99
N ASP A 51 -6.40 -4.47 3.23
CA ASP A 51 -5.91 -5.21 4.41
C ASP A 51 -6.32 -6.70 4.34
N LEU A 52 -7.54 -7.00 3.86
CA LEU A 52 -7.98 -8.39 3.62
C LEU A 52 -7.15 -9.06 2.52
N MET A 53 -6.95 -8.39 1.39
CA MET A 53 -6.19 -8.92 0.26
C MET A 53 -4.72 -9.18 0.64
N ILE A 54 -4.07 -8.28 1.40
CA ILE A 54 -2.71 -8.51 1.90
C ILE A 54 -2.64 -9.79 2.76
N ASN A 55 -3.63 -10.05 3.60
CA ASN A 55 -3.66 -11.26 4.42
C ASN A 55 -3.80 -12.52 3.56
N GLU A 56 -4.70 -12.50 2.56
CA GLU A 56 -4.86 -13.61 1.63
C GLU A 56 -3.60 -13.88 0.80
N LEU A 57 -2.91 -12.82 0.36
CA LEU A 57 -1.61 -12.94 -0.33
C LEU A 57 -0.51 -13.51 0.58
N LYS A 58 -0.49 -13.14 1.86
CA LYS A 58 0.46 -13.70 2.85
C LYS A 58 0.21 -15.18 3.09
N GLU A 59 -1.04 -15.63 3.08
CA GLU A 59 -1.36 -17.06 3.15
C GLU A 59 -1.04 -17.76 1.82
N LEU A 60 -1.32 -17.12 0.67
CA LEU A 60 -0.97 -17.65 -0.64
C LEU A 60 0.54 -17.85 -0.80
N LYS A 61 1.37 -16.95 -0.27
CA LYS A 61 2.83 -17.09 -0.30
C LYS A 61 3.33 -18.38 0.39
N LYS A 62 2.56 -18.92 1.34
CA LYS A 62 2.89 -20.17 2.05
C LYS A 62 2.51 -21.43 1.25
N LEU A 63 1.83 -21.27 0.11
CA LEU A 63 1.47 -22.36 -0.79
C LEU A 63 2.75 -23.03 -1.30
N PRO A 64 2.97 -24.33 -1.01
CA PRO A 64 4.15 -25.02 -1.50
C PRO A 64 3.98 -25.35 -2.99
N LEU A 65 4.92 -24.86 -3.78
CA LEU A 65 5.09 -25.20 -5.19
C LEU A 65 6.20 -26.25 -5.34
N GLU A 66 6.02 -27.17 -6.29
CA GLU A 66 6.98 -28.22 -6.62
C GLU A 66 8.20 -27.67 -7.36
N LYS A 67 8.01 -26.58 -8.10
CA LYS A 67 9.02 -25.82 -8.84
C LYS A 67 8.71 -24.32 -8.76
N ASP A 68 9.70 -23.49 -9.03
CA ASP A 68 9.51 -22.06 -9.28
C ASP A 68 8.88 -21.30 -8.09
N GLN A 69 9.14 -21.78 -6.87
CA GLN A 69 8.69 -21.13 -5.63
C GLN A 69 9.29 -19.72 -5.48
N GLU A 70 10.56 -19.55 -5.84
CA GLU A 70 11.25 -18.26 -5.72
C GLU A 70 10.65 -17.18 -6.63
N PRO A 71 10.54 -17.36 -7.97
CA PRO A 71 9.88 -16.37 -8.82
C PRO A 71 8.43 -16.09 -8.41
N PHE A 72 7.69 -17.09 -7.95
CA PHE A 72 6.34 -16.88 -7.42
C PHE A 72 6.34 -15.97 -6.17
N ASN A 73 7.30 -16.18 -5.26
CA ASN A 73 7.44 -15.32 -4.07
C ASN A 73 7.75 -13.87 -4.45
N TYR A 74 8.60 -13.63 -5.46
CA TYR A 74 8.86 -12.27 -5.98
C TYR A 74 7.57 -11.59 -6.44
N LEU A 75 6.72 -12.30 -7.19
CA LEU A 75 5.44 -11.77 -7.68
C LEU A 75 4.49 -11.41 -6.53
N VAL A 76 4.34 -12.30 -5.56
CA VAL A 76 3.45 -12.08 -4.40
C VAL A 76 3.97 -10.93 -3.52
N ASP A 77 5.27 -10.87 -3.26
CA ASP A 77 5.88 -9.78 -2.48
C ASP A 77 5.74 -8.43 -3.18
N TYR A 78 5.94 -8.39 -4.49
CA TYR A 78 5.71 -7.20 -5.30
C TYR A 78 4.25 -6.72 -5.20
N LYS A 79 3.29 -7.65 -5.28
CA LYS A 79 1.87 -7.32 -5.14
C LYS A 79 1.54 -6.77 -3.75
N ILE A 80 2.07 -7.38 -2.69
CA ILE A 80 1.89 -6.92 -1.30
C ILE A 80 2.46 -5.52 -1.12
N LEU A 81 3.67 -5.24 -1.59
CA LEU A 81 4.28 -3.92 -1.46
C LEU A 81 3.45 -2.84 -2.16
N ASN A 82 2.93 -3.10 -3.36
CA ASN A 82 2.08 -2.13 -4.04
C ASN A 82 0.72 -1.92 -3.34
N LEU A 83 0.15 -2.96 -2.72
CA LEU A 83 -1.04 -2.80 -1.87
C LEU A 83 -0.74 -1.93 -0.64
N GLU A 84 0.44 -2.09 -0.02
CA GLU A 84 0.86 -1.24 1.10
C GLU A 84 1.09 0.22 0.66
N VAL A 85 1.64 0.43 -0.54
CA VAL A 85 1.72 1.76 -1.17
C VAL A 85 0.34 2.37 -1.30
N GLU A 86 -0.62 1.65 -1.90
CA GLU A 86 -1.98 2.17 -2.13
C GLU A 86 -2.68 2.50 -0.80
N ARG A 87 -2.52 1.64 0.21
CA ARG A 87 -3.00 1.88 1.57
C ARG A 87 -2.48 3.20 2.14
N MET A 88 -1.19 3.50 1.94
CA MET A 88 -0.60 4.77 2.38
C MET A 88 -1.08 5.96 1.53
N ILE A 89 -1.28 5.78 0.23
CA ILE A 89 -1.84 6.81 -0.66
C ILE A 89 -3.25 7.19 -0.22
N ILE A 90 -4.14 6.22 0.03
CA ILE A 90 -5.50 6.46 0.53
C ILE A 90 -5.46 7.22 1.86
N LYS A 91 -4.60 6.80 2.80
CA LYS A 91 -4.40 7.51 4.08
C LYS A 91 -3.89 8.94 3.88
N GLY A 92 -2.98 9.17 2.94
CA GLY A 92 -2.46 10.50 2.63
C GLY A 92 -3.46 11.41 1.94
N ASN A 93 -4.34 10.83 1.12
CA ASN A 93 -5.33 11.55 0.32
C ASN A 93 -6.63 11.84 1.07
N LYS A 94 -6.90 11.21 2.22
CA LYS A 94 -8.12 11.45 3.01
C LYS A 94 -8.34 12.91 3.39
N TYR A 95 -7.29 13.73 3.43
CA TYR A 95 -7.36 15.16 3.74
C TYR A 95 -7.64 16.06 2.52
N GLY A 96 -7.65 15.50 1.31
CA GLY A 96 -7.84 16.25 0.06
C GLY A 96 -6.95 17.49 -0.03
N LYS A 97 -7.55 18.65 -0.30
CA LYS A 97 -6.84 19.94 -0.41
C LYS A 97 -6.13 20.35 0.88
N SER A 98 -6.63 19.93 2.05
CA SER A 98 -6.06 20.26 3.36
C SER A 98 -4.81 19.45 3.71
N GLY A 99 -4.45 18.43 2.91
CA GLY A 99 -3.25 17.62 3.08
C GLY A 99 -2.01 18.14 2.35
N THR A 100 -2.11 19.26 1.64
CA THR A 100 -1.02 19.80 0.81
C THR A 100 -0.93 21.32 0.87
N THR A 101 0.23 21.87 0.51
CA THR A 101 0.44 23.32 0.39
C THR A 101 0.10 23.86 -1.00
N LYS A 102 -0.21 22.98 -1.97
CA LYS A 102 -0.43 23.34 -3.38
C LYS A 102 -1.61 24.30 -3.62
N PHE A 103 -2.65 24.22 -2.79
CA PHE A 103 -3.91 24.96 -2.99
C PHE A 103 -4.05 26.20 -2.08
N GLY A 104 -2.93 26.69 -1.56
CA GLY A 104 -2.95 27.68 -0.47
C GLY A 104 -3.26 27.00 0.87
N PHE A 105 -2.66 27.50 1.95
CA PHE A 105 -2.80 26.92 3.28
C PHE A 105 -2.71 27.99 4.37
N GLY A 106 -3.28 27.68 5.53
CA GLY A 106 -3.07 28.44 6.76
C GLY A 106 -2.44 27.55 7.83
N CYS A 107 -1.79 28.14 8.83
CA CYS A 107 -1.04 27.36 9.82
C CYS A 107 -1.89 26.42 10.68
N LYS A 108 -3.20 26.66 10.78
CA LYS A 108 -4.11 25.75 11.48
C LYS A 108 -4.16 24.35 10.87
N ILE A 109 -3.98 24.20 9.56
CA ILE A 109 -4.02 22.90 8.88
C ILE A 109 -2.67 22.16 8.86
N ARG A 110 -1.64 22.71 9.54
CA ARG A 110 -0.31 22.09 9.65
C ARG A 110 -0.35 20.60 10.02
N PRO A 111 -1.14 20.12 11.01
CA PRO A 111 -1.16 18.70 11.38
C PRO A 111 -1.66 17.79 10.26
N LEU A 112 -2.59 18.28 9.43
CA LEU A 112 -3.15 17.51 8.31
C LEU A 112 -2.12 17.40 7.19
N ILE A 113 -1.42 18.50 6.88
CA ILE A 113 -0.32 18.50 5.92
C ILE A 113 0.82 17.61 6.40
N THR A 114 1.24 17.74 7.66
CA THR A 114 2.31 16.92 8.25
C THR A 114 1.98 15.43 8.20
N GLU A 115 0.75 15.06 8.51
CA GLU A 115 0.33 13.66 8.47
C GLU A 115 0.22 13.14 7.03
N SER A 116 -0.36 13.91 6.11
CA SER A 116 -0.38 13.58 4.68
C SER A 116 1.04 13.42 4.10
N VAL A 117 1.96 14.30 4.48
CA VAL A 117 3.38 14.23 4.12
C VAL A 117 4.01 12.94 4.66
N SER A 118 3.72 12.56 5.91
CA SER A 118 4.21 11.31 6.50
C SER A 118 3.76 10.09 5.68
N PHE A 119 2.46 10.01 5.35
CA PHE A 119 1.94 8.92 4.53
C PHE A 119 2.49 8.90 3.11
N ARG A 120 2.59 10.06 2.44
CA ARG A 120 3.19 10.16 1.09
C ARG A 120 4.67 9.80 1.07
N ASN A 121 5.42 10.16 2.11
CA ASN A 121 6.81 9.73 2.26
C ASN A 121 6.90 8.22 2.46
N LYS A 122 6.06 7.65 3.33
CA LYS A 122 6.04 6.21 3.59
C LYS A 122 5.63 5.43 2.35
N SER A 123 4.62 5.87 1.59
CA SER A 123 4.23 5.25 0.32
C SER A 123 5.38 5.28 -0.69
N SER A 124 6.12 6.40 -0.77
CA SER A 124 7.26 6.49 -1.68
C SER A 124 8.39 5.53 -1.32
N ILE A 125 8.69 5.36 -0.02
CA ILE A 125 9.73 4.43 0.45
C ILE A 125 9.37 2.99 0.07
N ILE A 126 8.15 2.56 0.39
CA ILE A 126 7.65 1.22 0.05
C ILE A 126 7.60 1.05 -1.48
N GLY A 127 7.22 2.10 -2.21
CA GLY A 127 7.18 2.08 -3.67
C GLY A 127 8.55 1.89 -4.30
N PHE A 128 9.61 2.51 -3.76
CA PHE A 128 10.98 2.25 -4.24
C PHE A 128 11.45 0.83 -3.93
N GLU A 129 11.01 0.24 -2.82
CA GLU A 129 11.26 -1.17 -2.52
C GLU A 129 10.56 -2.09 -3.54
N ALA A 130 9.29 -1.81 -3.86
CA ALA A 130 8.54 -2.54 -4.90
C ALA A 130 9.22 -2.44 -6.27
N VAL A 131 9.75 -1.26 -6.64
CA VAL A 131 10.51 -1.04 -7.88
C VAL A 131 11.78 -1.88 -7.89
N SER A 132 12.52 -1.92 -6.78
CA SER A 132 13.74 -2.71 -6.66
C SER A 132 13.45 -4.19 -6.84
N LEU A 133 12.42 -4.68 -6.14
CA LEU A 133 11.99 -6.07 -6.21
C LEU A 133 11.52 -6.47 -7.61
N LEU A 134 10.76 -5.60 -8.29
CA LEU A 134 10.32 -5.82 -9.66
C LEU A 134 11.50 -5.93 -10.64
N ARG A 135 12.51 -5.06 -10.50
CA ARG A 135 13.71 -5.14 -11.35
C ARG A 135 14.44 -6.45 -11.15
N GLU A 136 14.62 -6.84 -9.89
CA GLU A 136 15.28 -8.10 -9.56
C GLU A 136 14.50 -9.32 -10.09
N PHE A 137 13.17 -9.29 -10.02
CA PHE A 137 12.31 -10.32 -10.60
C PHE A 137 12.48 -10.42 -12.11
N VAL A 138 12.42 -9.28 -12.82
CA VAL A 138 12.60 -9.23 -14.28
C VAL A 138 14.01 -9.68 -14.70
N ASP A 139 15.04 -9.37 -13.91
CA ASP A 139 16.42 -9.77 -14.18
C ASP A 139 16.67 -11.26 -13.98
N LYS A 140 16.18 -11.81 -12.88
CA LYS A 140 16.41 -13.21 -12.52
C LYS A 140 15.48 -14.16 -13.29
N TYR A 141 14.24 -13.75 -13.56
CA TYR A 141 13.18 -14.60 -14.12
C TYR A 141 12.43 -13.87 -15.24
N PRO A 142 13.10 -13.53 -16.36
CA PRO A 142 12.51 -12.73 -17.42
C PRO A 142 11.31 -13.40 -18.11
N GLU A 143 11.33 -14.73 -18.25
CA GLU A 143 10.22 -15.49 -18.85
C GLU A 143 8.98 -15.47 -17.96
N ASP A 144 9.13 -15.74 -16.66
CA ASP A 144 8.06 -15.69 -15.67
C ASP A 144 7.49 -14.27 -15.55
N ALA A 145 8.35 -13.25 -15.48
CA ALA A 145 7.93 -11.85 -15.44
C ALA A 145 7.13 -11.46 -16.69
N SER A 146 7.61 -11.85 -17.87
CA SER A 146 6.89 -11.60 -19.13
C SER A 146 5.54 -12.32 -19.17
N SER A 147 5.43 -13.52 -18.59
CA SER A 147 4.18 -14.31 -18.58
C SER A 147 3.05 -13.62 -17.79
N VAL A 148 3.40 -12.78 -16.81
CA VAL A 148 2.45 -11.98 -16.01
C VAL A 148 2.40 -10.50 -16.42
N GLY A 149 2.96 -10.16 -17.59
CA GLY A 149 2.91 -8.80 -18.14
C GLY A 149 3.82 -7.79 -17.41
N LEU A 150 4.77 -8.26 -16.61
CA LEU A 150 5.71 -7.41 -15.89
C LEU A 150 7.02 -7.26 -16.68
N SER A 151 7.54 -6.03 -16.69
CA SER A 151 8.74 -5.68 -17.44
C SER A 151 9.50 -4.51 -16.80
N TYR A 152 10.70 -4.26 -17.31
CA TYR A 152 11.49 -3.08 -16.97
C TYR A 152 10.73 -1.77 -17.16
N LYS A 153 9.85 -1.68 -18.16
CA LYS A 153 9.01 -0.52 -18.41
C LYS A 153 8.11 -0.22 -17.22
N ASN A 154 7.47 -1.24 -16.64
CA ASN A 154 6.62 -1.08 -15.44
C ASN A 154 7.46 -0.51 -14.27
N SER A 155 8.69 -0.99 -14.08
CA SER A 155 9.59 -0.46 -13.04
C SER A 155 9.96 1.01 -13.24
N LEU A 156 10.13 1.46 -14.49
CA LEU A 156 10.46 2.86 -14.80
C LEU A 156 9.29 3.79 -14.51
N PHE A 157 8.06 3.39 -14.88
CA PHE A 157 6.85 4.17 -14.59
C PHE A 157 6.60 4.27 -13.08
N LEU A 158 6.68 3.16 -12.36
CA LEU A 158 6.52 3.15 -10.91
C LEU A 158 7.58 4.03 -10.22
N ASN A 159 8.84 3.91 -10.63
CA ASN A 159 9.91 4.74 -10.09
C ASN A 159 9.65 6.25 -10.29
N ALA A 160 9.19 6.65 -11.47
CA ALA A 160 8.83 8.03 -11.75
C ALA A 160 7.65 8.52 -10.88
N THR A 161 6.64 7.68 -10.70
CA THR A 161 5.49 7.96 -9.83
C THR A 161 5.93 8.20 -8.38
N PHE A 162 6.71 7.29 -7.80
CA PHE A 162 7.16 7.42 -6.41
C PHE A 162 8.16 8.55 -6.21
N TYR A 163 8.99 8.85 -7.22
CA TYR A 163 9.81 10.05 -7.21
C TYR A 163 8.97 11.32 -7.11
N GLN A 164 7.90 11.42 -7.90
CA GLN A 164 7.01 12.59 -7.86
C GLN A 164 6.29 12.72 -6.50
N ILE A 165 5.77 11.62 -5.96
CA ILE A 165 5.12 11.62 -4.63
C ILE A 165 6.11 12.08 -3.55
N SER A 166 7.34 11.55 -3.55
CA SER A 166 8.38 11.93 -2.59
C SER A 166 8.76 13.41 -2.73
N LYS A 167 8.91 13.90 -3.96
CA LYS A 167 9.24 15.30 -4.25
C LYS A 167 8.16 16.24 -3.73
N GLU A 168 6.88 15.91 -3.93
CA GLU A 168 5.77 16.71 -3.44
C GLU A 168 5.68 16.69 -1.91
N ALA A 169 5.86 15.53 -1.27
CA ALA A 169 5.89 15.42 0.18
C ALA A 169 7.03 16.26 0.80
N ARG A 170 8.22 16.24 0.19
CA ARG A 170 9.36 17.07 0.62
C ARG A 170 9.08 18.57 0.46
N ARG A 171 8.45 18.97 -0.66
CA ARG A 171 8.06 20.37 -0.87
C ARG A 171 7.09 20.81 0.21
N ASP A 172 6.02 20.05 0.43
CA ASP A 172 4.98 20.39 1.39
C ASP A 172 5.53 20.44 2.81
N SER A 173 6.40 19.49 3.19
CA SER A 173 7.14 19.49 4.46
C SER A 173 7.98 20.75 4.66
N ARG A 174 8.76 21.13 3.65
CA ARG A 174 9.62 22.33 3.70
C ARG A 174 8.79 23.60 3.85
N VAL A 175 7.76 23.74 3.02
CA VAL A 175 6.88 24.91 3.03
C VAL A 175 6.17 25.02 4.38
N ILE A 176 5.56 23.95 4.89
CA ILE A 176 4.84 24.04 6.16
C ILE A 176 5.76 24.35 7.34
N ASN A 177 6.98 23.81 7.35
CA ASN A 177 7.96 24.07 8.41
C ASN A 177 8.54 25.49 8.37
N ASN A 178 8.68 26.08 7.18
CA ASN A 178 9.21 27.43 7.06
C ASN A 178 8.16 28.51 7.39
N PHE A 179 6.90 28.30 6.99
CA PHE A 179 5.85 29.32 7.13
C PHE A 179 5.00 29.15 8.40
N CYS A 180 4.96 27.96 8.98
CA CYS A 180 4.14 27.66 10.16
C CYS A 180 4.95 26.94 11.23
N PRO A 181 5.81 27.65 11.99
CA PRO A 181 6.55 27.08 13.09
C PRO A 181 5.63 26.43 14.13
N ALA A 182 6.07 25.33 14.73
CA ALA A 182 5.25 24.57 15.69
C ALA A 182 4.79 25.42 16.88
N SER A 183 5.64 26.33 17.38
CA SER A 183 5.31 27.28 18.45
C SER A 183 4.13 28.18 18.10
N THR A 184 4.18 28.83 16.93
CA THR A 184 3.09 29.68 16.44
C THR A 184 1.79 28.89 16.25
N VAL A 185 1.86 27.64 15.81
CA VAL A 185 0.66 26.80 15.66
C VAL A 185 0.10 26.38 17.02
N LEU A 186 0.96 26.04 17.99
CA LEU A 186 0.55 25.71 19.34
C LEU A 186 -0.22 26.86 20.00
N GLU A 187 0.27 28.09 19.88
CA GLU A 187 -0.43 29.28 20.39
C GLU A 187 -1.84 29.42 19.79
N LEU A 188 -1.99 29.16 18.49
CA LEU A 188 -3.29 29.17 17.81
C LEU A 188 -4.24 28.08 18.35
N TYR A 189 -3.71 26.91 18.71
CA TYR A 189 -4.49 25.81 19.27
C TYR A 189 -4.93 26.09 20.69
N GLN A 190 -4.01 26.54 21.54
CA GLN A 190 -4.31 26.96 22.90
C GLN A 190 -5.39 28.05 22.92
N ALA A 191 -5.30 29.05 22.03
CA ALA A 191 -6.33 30.07 21.89
C ALA A 191 -7.69 29.53 21.42
N GLU A 192 -7.71 28.46 20.61
CA GLU A 192 -8.94 27.79 20.21
C GLU A 192 -9.53 26.94 21.36
N PHE A 193 -8.68 26.24 22.12
CA PHE A 193 -9.10 25.41 23.26
C PHE A 193 -9.75 26.24 24.36
N ARG A 194 -9.17 27.40 24.70
CA ARG A 194 -9.78 28.35 25.66
C ARG A 194 -11.19 28.79 25.27
N LYS A 195 -11.51 28.80 23.97
CA LYS A 195 -12.82 29.23 23.45
C LYS A 195 -13.83 28.10 23.32
N LYS A 196 -13.36 26.87 23.15
CA LYS A 196 -14.20 25.74 22.71
C LYS A 196 -14.28 24.59 23.71
N THR A 197 -13.51 24.64 24.79
CA THR A 197 -13.42 23.55 25.77
C THR A 197 -13.52 24.11 27.19
N ASN A 198 -13.82 23.23 28.14
CA ASN A 198 -13.78 23.54 29.58
C ASN A 198 -12.45 23.08 30.21
N LEU A 199 -11.38 22.96 29.42
CA LEU A 199 -10.05 22.61 29.93
C LEU A 199 -9.53 23.74 30.83
N SER A 200 -8.81 23.39 31.90
CA SER A 200 -8.20 24.39 32.78
C SER A 200 -7.09 25.16 32.06
N GLU A 201 -6.88 26.42 32.45
CA GLU A 201 -5.77 27.23 31.91
C GLU A 201 -4.42 26.56 32.15
N ASP A 202 -4.20 25.98 33.33
CA ASP A 202 -2.98 25.26 33.65
C ASP A 202 -2.76 24.06 32.71
N PHE A 203 -3.82 23.35 32.33
CA PHE A 203 -3.71 22.26 31.36
C PHE A 203 -3.34 22.81 29.97
N ILE A 204 -4.06 23.84 29.49
CA ILE A 204 -3.86 24.42 28.16
C ILE A 204 -2.44 24.97 28.01
N ASN A 205 -1.93 25.68 29.01
CA ASN A 205 -0.61 26.33 28.98
C ASN A 205 0.55 25.32 28.97
N ASN A 206 0.34 24.11 29.50
CA ASN A 206 1.37 23.08 29.58
C ASN A 206 1.36 22.10 28.39
N LEU A 207 0.43 22.24 27.44
CA LEU A 207 0.40 21.39 26.25
C LEU A 207 1.61 21.64 25.34
N SER A 208 2.27 20.56 24.93
CA SER A 208 3.17 20.56 23.77
C SER A 208 2.37 20.60 22.45
N TYR A 209 3.07 20.86 21.34
CA TYR A 209 2.44 20.81 20.01
C TYR A 209 1.94 19.40 19.69
N GLU A 210 2.72 18.38 20.04
CA GLU A 210 2.41 16.97 19.82
C GLU A 210 1.15 16.53 20.56
N GLU A 211 0.91 17.06 21.76
CA GLU A 211 -0.30 16.80 22.55
C GLU A 211 -1.48 17.65 22.07
N ALA A 212 -1.25 18.90 21.68
CA ALA A 212 -2.31 19.79 21.20
C ALA A 212 -2.86 19.37 19.83
N ALA A 213 -2.02 18.87 18.91
CA ALA A 213 -2.44 18.56 17.55
C ALA A 213 -3.55 17.49 17.44
N PRO A 214 -3.51 16.35 18.18
CA PRO A 214 -4.59 15.38 18.22
C PRO A 214 -5.90 15.97 18.77
N ILE A 215 -5.85 16.70 19.89
CA ILE A 215 -7.01 17.36 20.49
C ILE A 215 -7.66 18.32 19.49
N TRP A 216 -6.84 19.09 18.77
CA TRP A 216 -7.31 20.03 17.76
C TRP A 216 -8.04 19.35 16.60
N LYS A 217 -7.56 18.17 16.16
CA LYS A 217 -8.23 17.38 15.12
C LYS A 217 -9.57 16.84 15.60
N GLU A 218 -9.60 16.29 16.82
CA GLU A 218 -10.82 15.75 17.43
C GLU A 218 -11.91 16.81 17.55
N LEU A 219 -11.57 18.02 18.03
CA LEU A 219 -12.48 19.17 18.12
C LEU A 219 -13.11 19.59 16.79
N ARG A 220 -12.55 19.14 15.67
CA ARG A 220 -13.01 19.45 14.31
C ARG A 220 -13.59 18.24 13.60
N GLY A 221 -13.78 17.13 14.31
CA GLY A 221 -14.29 15.88 13.72
C GLY A 221 -13.33 15.28 12.69
N ILE A 222 -12.03 15.54 12.81
CA ILE A 222 -11.00 15.00 11.92
C ILE A 222 -10.39 13.78 12.61
N THR A 223 -10.67 12.59 12.09
CA THR A 223 -10.11 11.30 12.55
C THR A 223 -8.87 10.88 11.77
#